data_AF-A0A0K1PHQ2-F1
#
_entry.id   AF-A0A0K1PHQ2-F1
#
_cell.length_a   1.000
_cell.length_b   1.000
_cell.length_c   1.000
_cell.angle_alpha   90.00
_cell.angle_beta   90.00
_cell.angle_gamma   90.00
#
_symmetry.space_group_name_H-M   'P 1'
#
loop_
_entity.id
_entity.type
_entity.pdbx_description
1 polymer ?
#
loop_
_entity_poly.entity_id
_entity_poly.type
_entity_poly.pdbx_seq_one_letter_code
_entity_poly.pdbx_strand_id
1 'polypeptide(L)'
;MVETAEVIRQVLARGDGLDPWLSFPQRASCFGFGPNKSAIPIGALRLLWAAGWPWSQPCPSCRGTLHAISFGGLLSAGGAKSVCTGCARSFFQQIGGLGTMADLVRASPLMGTEFQPTGMTFGGATTSDGAALRSALGMAAPLPGAGKSEVFNCVVSAQGADSSQLNELQLSDGDK
;
A
#
# COMPACT_ATOMS: atom_id res chain seq x y z
N MET A 1 -6.12 -9.06 7.23
CA MET A 1 -4.70 -8.68 7.22
C MET A 1 -3.73 -9.85 7.43
N VAL A 2 -4.01 -10.82 8.31
CA VAL A 2 -3.15 -12.02 8.49
C VAL A 2 -2.83 -12.72 7.17
N GLU A 3 -3.83 -12.96 6.32
CA GLU A 3 -3.65 -13.51 4.96
C GLU A 3 -2.67 -12.68 4.12
N THR A 4 -2.81 -11.35 4.09
CA THR A 4 -1.91 -10.48 3.32
C THR A 4 -0.47 -10.52 3.84
N ALA A 5 -0.29 -10.60 5.16
CA ALA A 5 1.04 -10.77 5.77
C ALA A 5 1.65 -12.15 5.43
N GLU A 6 0.83 -13.20 5.31
CA GLU A 6 1.25 -14.51 4.82
C GLU A 6 1.68 -14.43 3.35
N VAL A 7 0.88 -13.83 2.47
CA VAL A 7 1.23 -13.65 1.05
C VAL A 7 2.57 -12.93 0.90
N ILE A 8 2.82 -11.85 1.66
CA ILE A 8 4.12 -11.15 1.64
C ILE A 8 5.25 -12.08 2.09
N ARG A 9 5.09 -12.80 3.22
CA ARG A 9 6.11 -13.74 3.72
C ARG A 9 6.43 -14.84 2.70
N GLN A 10 5.41 -15.40 2.04
CA GLN A 10 5.57 -16.42 1.00
C GLN A 10 6.22 -15.87 -0.28
N VAL A 11 5.85 -14.65 -0.72
CA VAL A 11 6.49 -13.97 -1.87
C VAL A 11 7.96 -13.66 -1.58
N LEU A 12 8.31 -13.27 -0.36
CA LEU A 12 9.71 -13.04 0.05
C LEU A 12 10.49 -14.36 0.12
N ALA A 13 9.92 -15.41 0.71
CA ALA A 13 10.57 -16.71 0.87
C ALA A 13 10.79 -17.46 -0.46
N ARG A 14 9.90 -17.31 -1.44
CA ARG A 14 9.99 -17.97 -2.76
C ARG A 14 11.10 -17.43 -3.67
N GLY A 15 11.57 -16.19 -3.45
CA GLY A 15 12.51 -15.53 -4.36
C GLY A 15 12.05 -15.60 -5.82
N ASP A 16 12.98 -15.72 -6.76
CA ASP A 16 12.70 -15.63 -8.20
C ASP A 16 11.92 -16.83 -8.79
N GLY A 17 11.54 -17.81 -7.96
CA GLY A 17 10.69 -18.94 -8.34
C GLY A 17 9.19 -18.64 -8.49
N LEU A 18 8.82 -17.40 -8.84
CA LEU A 18 7.46 -16.95 -9.14
C LEU A 18 7.49 -16.03 -10.36
N ASP A 19 6.51 -16.16 -11.26
CA ASP A 19 6.28 -15.21 -12.35
C ASP A 19 6.11 -13.79 -11.75
N PRO A 20 7.00 -12.84 -12.08
CA PRO A 20 7.01 -11.53 -11.45
C PRO A 20 5.77 -10.70 -11.82
N TRP A 21 5.06 -11.03 -12.91
CA TRP A 21 3.85 -10.33 -13.36
C TRP A 21 2.56 -10.75 -12.62
N LEU A 22 2.63 -11.77 -11.75
CA LEU A 22 1.52 -12.14 -10.88
C LEU A 22 1.08 -10.94 -10.04
N SER A 23 -0.19 -10.54 -10.20
CA SER A 23 -0.75 -9.37 -9.52
C SER A 23 -0.93 -9.63 -8.02
N PHE A 24 -0.46 -8.70 -7.19
CA PHE A 24 -0.60 -8.77 -5.74
C PHE A 24 -2.07 -8.53 -5.30
N PRO A 25 -2.56 -9.16 -4.21
CA PRO A 25 -3.86 -8.86 -3.62
C PRO A 25 -3.96 -7.42 -3.11
N GLN A 26 -4.69 -6.56 -3.82
CA GLN A 26 -4.86 -5.15 -3.47
C GLN A 26 -6.25 -4.59 -3.81
N ARG A 27 -6.71 -3.61 -3.03
CA ARG A 27 -8.00 -2.92 -3.25
C ARG A 27 -7.87 -1.46 -3.68
N ALA A 28 -6.69 -0.85 -3.57
CA ALA A 28 -6.52 0.58 -3.80
C ALA A 28 -5.08 0.96 -4.21
N SER A 29 -4.78 0.95 -5.52
CA SER A 29 -3.57 1.58 -6.08
C SER A 29 -3.95 2.47 -7.25
N CYS A 30 -3.40 3.69 -7.31
CA CYS A 30 -3.64 4.63 -8.42
C CYS A 30 -2.76 4.36 -9.64
N PHE A 31 -1.80 3.44 -9.55
CA PHE A 31 -0.83 3.16 -10.61
C PHE A 31 -1.14 1.83 -11.29
N GLY A 32 -1.18 1.85 -12.62
CA GLY A 32 -1.39 0.69 -13.48
C GLY A 32 -0.09 0.24 -14.15
N PHE A 33 0.06 -1.08 -14.31
CA PHE A 33 1.31 -1.72 -14.77
C PHE A 33 1.08 -2.55 -16.05
N GLY A 34 2.09 -2.62 -16.92
CA GLY A 34 2.02 -3.35 -18.18
C GLY A 34 1.01 -2.77 -19.18
N PRO A 35 0.80 -3.41 -20.35
CA PRO A 35 -0.04 -2.86 -21.43
C PRO A 35 -1.51 -2.67 -21.00
N ASN A 36 -2.00 -3.52 -20.10
CA ASN A 36 -3.39 -3.53 -19.64
C ASN A 36 -3.65 -2.62 -18.41
N LYS A 37 -2.65 -1.87 -17.93
CA LYS A 37 -2.72 -1.03 -16.72
C LYS A 37 -3.20 -1.81 -15.47
N SER A 38 -2.73 -3.06 -15.37
CA SER A 38 -3.07 -4.03 -14.33
C SER A 38 -2.63 -3.61 -12.93
N ALA A 39 -3.09 -4.34 -11.92
CA ALA A 39 -2.69 -4.17 -10.52
C ALA A 39 -1.17 -4.36 -10.32
N ILE A 40 -0.64 -3.94 -9.16
CA ILE A 40 0.80 -3.97 -8.92
C ILE A 40 1.31 -5.43 -9.01
N PRO A 41 2.27 -5.73 -9.92
CA PRO A 41 2.86 -7.06 -10.03
C PRO A 41 3.88 -7.30 -8.90
N ILE A 42 4.08 -8.55 -8.47
CA ILE A 42 5.02 -8.87 -7.38
C ILE A 42 6.47 -8.46 -7.70
N GLY A 43 6.88 -8.44 -8.98
CA GLY A 43 8.19 -7.93 -9.40
C GLY A 43 8.39 -6.46 -9.03
N ALA A 44 7.39 -5.62 -9.30
CA ALA A 44 7.40 -4.22 -8.88
C ALA A 44 7.51 -4.08 -7.36
N LEU A 45 6.69 -4.84 -6.60
CA LEU A 45 6.73 -4.78 -5.14
C LEU A 45 8.08 -5.20 -4.56
N ARG A 46 8.76 -6.20 -5.13
CA ARG A 46 10.10 -6.62 -4.70
C ARG A 46 11.13 -5.51 -4.91
N LEU A 47 11.16 -4.88 -6.09
CA LEU A 47 12.06 -3.75 -6.38
C LEU A 47 11.80 -2.57 -5.42
N LEU A 48 10.53 -2.26 -5.16
CA LEU A 48 10.15 -1.23 -4.20
C LEU A 48 10.58 -1.59 -2.76
N TRP A 49 10.28 -2.80 -2.27
CA TRP A 49 10.66 -3.23 -0.93
C TRP A 49 12.17 -3.25 -0.70
N ALA A 50 12.95 -3.60 -1.73
CA ALA A 50 14.40 -3.55 -1.70
C ALA A 50 14.96 -2.11 -1.64
N ALA A 51 14.25 -1.13 -2.20
CA ALA A 51 14.63 0.29 -2.17
C ALA A 51 14.47 0.96 -0.79
N GLY A 52 13.84 0.30 0.18
CA GLY A 52 13.63 0.87 1.52
C GLY A 52 12.48 1.88 1.56
N TRP A 53 12.66 2.98 2.28
CA TRP A 53 11.59 3.96 2.54
C TRP A 53 11.09 4.64 1.25
N PRO A 54 9.77 4.88 1.08
CA PRO A 54 8.66 4.58 2.00
C PRO A 54 8.13 3.13 1.91
N TRP A 55 8.62 2.35 0.94
CA TRP A 55 8.09 1.04 0.55
C TRP A 55 8.37 -0.08 1.57
N SER A 56 9.48 0.03 2.29
CA SER A 56 9.89 -0.88 3.35
C SER A 56 10.48 -0.09 4.52
N GLN A 57 10.01 -0.35 5.75
CA GLN A 57 10.43 0.37 6.96
C GLN A 57 10.13 -0.42 8.25
N PRO A 58 10.76 -0.10 9.40
CA PRO A 58 10.45 -0.76 10.67
C PRO A 58 9.02 -0.51 11.15
N CYS A 59 8.35 -1.54 11.67
CA CYS A 59 7.02 -1.45 12.24
C CYS A 59 7.06 -0.75 13.61
N PRO A 60 6.24 0.30 13.85
CA PRO A 60 6.21 0.98 15.13
C PRO A 60 5.65 0.11 16.26
N SER A 61 4.84 -0.92 15.93
CA SER A 61 4.20 -1.78 16.93
C SER A 61 5.02 -3.00 17.38
N CYS A 62 5.89 -3.55 16.53
CA CYS A 62 6.62 -4.78 16.85
C CYS A 62 8.06 -4.84 16.31
N ARG A 63 8.57 -3.73 15.75
CA ARG A 63 9.91 -3.58 15.14
C ARG A 63 10.26 -4.48 13.95
N GLY A 64 9.46 -5.49 13.61
CA GLY A 64 9.54 -6.23 12.34
C GLY A 64 9.22 -5.35 11.12
N THR A 65 9.37 -5.87 9.90
CA THR A 65 9.28 -5.04 8.68
C THR A 65 7.84 -4.74 8.25
N LEU A 66 7.58 -3.50 7.86
CA LEU A 66 6.40 -3.06 7.10
C LEU A 66 6.73 -3.10 5.61
N HIS A 67 5.83 -3.68 4.82
CA HIS A 67 5.93 -3.73 3.36
C HIS A 67 4.73 -3.02 2.74
N ALA A 68 4.96 -2.02 1.88
CA ALA A 68 3.92 -1.34 1.12
C ALA A 68 3.27 -2.29 0.12
N ILE A 69 1.94 -2.40 0.16
CA ILE A 69 1.15 -3.31 -0.70
C ILE A 69 0.30 -2.57 -1.73
N SER A 70 0.06 -1.28 -1.51
CA SER A 70 -0.66 -0.42 -2.45
C SER A 70 -0.38 1.06 -2.14
N PHE A 71 -0.47 1.93 -3.15
CA PHE A 71 -0.11 3.34 -3.00
C PHE A 71 -0.82 4.24 -4.03
N GLY A 72 -0.99 5.51 -3.70
CA GLY A 72 -1.74 6.47 -4.51
C GLY A 72 -2.35 7.59 -3.68
N GLY A 73 -3.35 8.29 -4.23
CA GLY A 73 -4.03 9.36 -3.52
C GLY A 73 -4.93 10.25 -4.37
N LEU A 74 -5.45 11.29 -3.72
CA LEU A 74 -6.11 12.46 -4.30
C LEU A 74 -5.09 13.60 -4.48
N LEU A 75 -5.58 14.80 -4.82
CA LEU A 75 -4.74 15.93 -5.24
C LEU A 75 -3.75 16.38 -4.16
N SER A 76 -4.19 16.42 -2.90
CA SER A 76 -3.41 16.90 -1.74
C SER A 76 -3.16 15.83 -0.65
N ALA A 77 -3.84 14.69 -0.72
CA ALA A 77 -3.79 13.64 0.30
C ALA A 77 -3.60 12.25 -0.33
N GLY A 78 -2.64 11.50 0.17
CA GLY A 78 -2.18 10.24 -0.42
C GLY A 78 -0.99 9.66 0.33
N GLY A 79 -0.54 8.48 -0.10
CA GLY A 79 0.43 7.71 0.63
C GLY A 79 0.51 6.24 0.21
N ALA A 80 1.09 5.43 1.10
CA ALA A 80 1.23 3.99 0.95
C ALA A 80 0.51 3.25 2.07
N LYS A 81 -0.25 2.20 1.72
CA LYS A 81 -0.76 1.20 2.67
C LYS A 81 0.27 0.08 2.80
N SER A 82 0.70 -0.18 4.02
CA SER A 82 1.74 -1.15 4.34
C SER A 82 1.25 -2.19 5.35
N VAL A 83 1.83 -3.38 5.33
CA VAL A 83 1.50 -4.50 6.23
C VAL A 83 2.75 -5.01 6.91
N CYS A 84 2.68 -5.24 8.22
CA CYS A 84 3.77 -5.85 8.96
C CYS A 84 3.79 -7.38 8.75
N THR A 85 4.92 -7.93 8.32
CA THR A 85 5.10 -9.38 8.20
C THR A 85 5.21 -10.07 9.58
N GLY A 86 5.65 -9.35 10.62
CA GLY A 86 5.77 -9.85 11.98
C GLY A 86 4.45 -9.86 12.77
N CYS A 87 3.76 -8.71 12.90
CA CYS A 87 2.52 -8.62 13.70
C CYS A 87 1.23 -8.58 12.88
N ALA A 88 1.28 -8.74 11.55
CA ALA A 88 0.14 -8.69 10.62
C ALA A 88 -0.73 -7.42 10.65
N ARG A 89 -0.34 -6.37 11.39
CA ARG A 89 -1.02 -5.07 11.43
C ARG A 89 -0.79 -4.29 10.13
N SER A 90 -1.84 -3.61 9.66
CA SER A 90 -1.75 -2.63 8.56
C SER A 90 -1.51 -1.23 9.08
N PHE A 91 -0.76 -0.45 8.32
CA PHE A 91 -0.49 0.97 8.56
C PHE A 91 -0.73 1.74 7.27
N PHE A 92 -1.18 2.99 7.37
CA PHE A 92 -1.19 3.91 6.25
C PHE A 92 -0.17 5.01 6.54
N GLN A 93 0.81 5.17 5.66
CA GLN A 93 1.75 6.29 5.73
C GLN A 93 1.24 7.38 4.81
N GLN A 94 0.74 8.47 5.38
CA GLN A 94 0.48 9.70 4.64
C GLN A 94 1.80 10.34 4.21
N ILE A 95 1.89 10.76 2.96
CA ILE A 95 3.12 11.30 2.36
C ILE A 95 2.84 12.62 1.64
N GLY A 96 1.79 12.65 0.83
CA GLY A 96 1.43 13.81 0.00
C GLY A 96 0.40 13.41 -1.05
N GLY A 97 0.04 14.34 -1.94
CA GLY A 97 -0.90 14.07 -3.02
C GLY A 97 -0.41 13.04 -4.04
N LEU A 98 -1.28 12.71 -5.00
CA LEU A 98 -0.98 11.79 -6.10
C LEU A 98 0.24 12.23 -6.92
N GLY A 99 0.47 13.54 -7.06
CA GLY A 99 1.69 14.10 -7.66
C GLY A 99 2.95 13.69 -6.89
N THR A 100 2.99 13.93 -5.58
CA THR A 100 4.10 13.52 -4.69
C THR A 100 4.32 12.00 -4.73
N MET A 101 3.26 11.21 -4.79
CA MET A 101 3.37 9.77 -4.97
C MET A 101 3.96 9.39 -6.34
N ALA A 102 3.58 10.08 -7.41
CA ALA A 102 4.16 9.88 -8.74
C ALA A 102 5.63 10.29 -8.80
N ASP A 103 6.05 11.32 -8.05
CA ASP A 103 7.46 11.69 -7.92
C ASP A 103 8.28 10.60 -7.23
N LEU A 104 7.78 10.04 -6.12
CA LEU A 104 8.44 8.93 -5.42
C LEU A 104 8.51 7.65 -6.26
N VAL A 105 7.45 7.36 -7.04
CA VAL A 105 7.45 6.23 -7.98
C VAL A 105 8.44 6.48 -9.13
N ARG A 106 8.56 7.70 -9.64
CA ARG A 106 9.58 8.08 -10.64
C ARG A 106 11.00 8.08 -10.09
N ALA A 107 11.19 8.33 -8.80
CA ALA A 107 12.49 8.22 -8.12
C ALA A 107 12.84 6.78 -7.70
N SER A 108 11.93 5.82 -7.88
CA SER A 108 12.12 4.42 -7.48
C SER A 108 12.86 3.60 -8.55
N PRO A 109 13.39 2.40 -8.21
CA PRO A 109 14.01 1.49 -9.18
C PRO A 109 13.07 0.90 -10.25
N LEU A 110 11.79 1.34 -10.34
CA LEU A 110 10.87 0.89 -11.38
C LEU A 110 11.13 1.54 -12.74
N MET A 111 11.67 2.75 -12.78
CA MET A 111 11.89 3.49 -14.03
C MET A 111 12.96 2.80 -14.88
N GLY A 112 12.68 2.62 -16.17
CA GLY A 112 13.55 1.87 -17.09
C GLY A 112 13.48 0.35 -16.96
N THR A 113 12.65 -0.19 -16.05
CA THR A 113 12.36 -1.64 -15.97
C THR A 113 11.06 -1.98 -16.70
N GLU A 114 10.82 -3.28 -16.92
CA GLU A 114 9.53 -3.78 -17.41
C GLU A 114 8.35 -3.42 -16.48
N PHE A 115 8.63 -3.18 -15.19
CA PHE A 115 7.64 -2.81 -14.18
C PHE A 115 7.42 -1.30 -14.04
N GLN A 116 7.89 -0.49 -15.00
CA GLN A 116 7.55 0.93 -15.04
C GLN A 116 6.02 1.11 -15.16
N PRO A 117 5.38 1.97 -14.33
CA PRO A 117 3.95 2.24 -14.46
C PRO A 117 3.59 2.81 -15.83
N THR A 118 2.53 2.27 -16.42
CA THR A 118 2.01 2.63 -17.75
C THR A 118 0.73 3.48 -17.68
N GLY A 119 0.21 3.70 -16.47
CA GLY A 119 -0.97 4.52 -16.25
C GLY A 119 -1.06 5.01 -14.81
N MET A 120 -1.76 6.12 -14.64
CA MET A 120 -2.12 6.69 -13.35
C MET A 120 -3.59 7.13 -13.40
N THR A 121 -4.36 6.79 -12.38
CA THR A 121 -5.80 7.08 -12.30
C THR A 121 -6.10 7.93 -11.07
N PHE A 122 -6.59 9.14 -11.29
CA PHE A 122 -7.09 10.02 -10.23
C PHE A 122 -8.51 9.62 -9.83
N GLY A 123 -8.80 9.53 -8.53
CA GLY A 123 -10.14 9.20 -8.02
C GLY A 123 -10.59 7.74 -8.26
N GLY A 124 -9.73 6.89 -8.82
CA GLY A 124 -9.98 5.48 -9.07
C GLY A 124 -8.80 4.61 -8.65
N ALA A 125 -8.96 3.29 -8.74
CA ALA A 125 -7.94 2.34 -8.35
C ALA A 125 -7.97 1.06 -9.21
N THR A 126 -6.80 0.50 -9.48
CA THR A 126 -6.70 -0.85 -10.03
C THR A 126 -6.69 -1.88 -8.90
N THR A 127 -7.66 -2.80 -8.92
CA THR A 127 -7.84 -3.82 -7.89
C THR A 127 -7.41 -5.20 -8.38
N SER A 128 -7.11 -6.09 -7.45
CA SER A 128 -6.75 -7.49 -7.71
C SER A 128 -7.04 -8.29 -6.45
N ASP A 129 -7.66 -9.45 -6.59
CA ASP A 129 -7.74 -10.41 -5.48
C ASP A 129 -6.44 -11.22 -5.32
N GLY A 130 -5.56 -11.22 -6.32
CA GLY A 130 -4.36 -12.03 -6.39
C GLY A 130 -4.64 -13.54 -6.33
N ALA A 131 -5.75 -14.02 -6.90
CA ALA A 131 -6.07 -15.46 -6.98
C ALA A 131 -4.95 -16.26 -7.68
N ALA A 132 -4.44 -15.78 -8.81
CA ALA A 132 -3.34 -16.42 -9.53
C ALA A 132 -2.06 -16.50 -8.67
N LEU A 133 -1.72 -15.43 -7.94
CA LEU A 133 -0.59 -15.41 -7.02
C LEU A 133 -0.79 -16.43 -5.88
N ARG A 134 -1.95 -16.43 -5.22
CA ARG A 134 -2.25 -17.37 -4.13
C ARG A 134 -2.20 -18.83 -4.60
N SER A 135 -2.70 -19.11 -5.81
CA SER A 135 -2.57 -20.42 -6.45
C SER A 135 -1.10 -20.83 -6.66
N ALA A 136 -0.27 -19.94 -7.22
CA ALA A 136 1.16 -20.19 -7.43
C ALA A 136 1.94 -20.39 -6.10
N LEU A 137 1.48 -19.74 -5.02
CA LEU A 137 2.00 -19.92 -3.67
C LEU A 137 1.51 -21.20 -2.98
N GLY A 138 0.52 -21.92 -3.54
CA GLY A 138 -0.11 -23.08 -2.90
C GLY A 138 -1.06 -22.71 -1.75
N MET A 139 -1.53 -21.46 -1.70
CA MET A 139 -2.47 -20.98 -0.69
C MET A 139 -3.91 -21.27 -1.10
N ALA A 140 -4.76 -21.65 -0.14
CA ALA A 140 -6.18 -21.84 -0.39
C ALA A 140 -6.85 -20.56 -0.91
N ALA A 141 -7.84 -20.72 -1.80
CA ALA A 141 -8.67 -19.62 -2.26
C ALA A 141 -9.41 -18.96 -1.07
N PRO A 142 -9.66 -17.64 -1.11
CA PRO A 142 -10.40 -16.97 -0.04
C PRO A 142 -11.84 -17.48 -0.03
N LEU A 143 -12.40 -17.68 1.16
CA LEU A 143 -13.83 -17.98 1.29
C LEU A 143 -14.66 -16.80 0.74
N PRO A 144 -15.65 -17.04 -0.14
CA PRO A 144 -16.52 -15.98 -0.63
C PRO A 144 -17.24 -15.33 0.55
N GLY A 145 -17.08 -14.00 0.70
CA GLY A 145 -17.66 -13.21 1.78
C GLY A 145 -16.75 -12.95 3.00
N ALA A 146 -15.53 -13.50 3.07
CA ALA A 146 -14.63 -13.33 4.23
C ALA A 146 -14.01 -11.91 4.39
N GLY A 147 -14.46 -10.92 3.63
CA GLY A 147 -14.02 -9.54 3.73
C GLY A 147 -15.19 -8.57 3.77
N LYS A 148 -15.54 -8.09 4.98
CA LYS A 148 -16.40 -6.90 5.12
C LYS A 148 -15.82 -5.77 4.25
N SER A 149 -16.73 -5.01 3.65
CA SER A 149 -16.43 -4.06 2.58
C SER A 149 -15.82 -2.76 3.11
N GLU A 150 -14.55 -2.79 3.51
CA GLU A 150 -13.70 -1.60 3.38
C GLU A 150 -13.38 -1.40 1.89
N VAL A 151 -14.30 -0.70 1.22
CA VAL A 151 -14.02 -0.02 -0.04
C VAL A 151 -13.17 1.20 0.31
N PHE A 152 -11.85 1.01 0.30
CA PHE A 152 -10.95 2.14 0.10
C PHE A 152 -11.14 2.62 -1.34
N ASN A 153 -12.17 3.45 -1.54
CA ASN A 153 -12.08 4.48 -2.57
C ASN A 153 -10.80 5.30 -2.30
N CYS A 154 -10.35 6.09 -3.26
CA CYS A 154 -9.58 7.29 -2.94
C CYS A 154 -10.50 8.35 -2.30
N VAL A 155 -11.12 7.98 -1.17
CA VAL A 155 -11.86 8.83 -0.25
C VAL A 155 -11.24 8.55 1.10
N VAL A 156 -10.67 9.59 1.70
CA VAL A 156 -9.91 9.49 2.95
C VAL A 156 -10.86 9.12 4.09
N SER A 157 -10.82 7.88 4.57
CA SER A 157 -11.29 7.55 5.92
C SER A 157 -10.19 7.89 6.91
N ALA A 158 -10.16 9.16 7.33
CA ALA A 158 -9.39 9.58 8.50
C ALA A 158 -10.07 9.00 9.74
N GLN A 159 -9.42 8.03 10.39
CA GLN A 159 -9.79 7.55 11.71
C GLN A 159 -8.53 7.43 12.56
N GLY A 160 -8.47 8.17 13.67
CA GLY A 160 -7.30 8.16 14.57
C GLY A 160 -6.66 9.52 14.85
N ALA A 161 -7.41 10.62 14.84
CA ALA A 161 -7.07 11.80 15.63
C ALA A 161 -8.01 11.83 16.83
N ASP A 162 -7.48 11.56 18.02
CA ASP A 162 -8.20 11.62 19.28
C ASP A 162 -8.60 13.08 19.58
N SER A 163 -9.87 13.32 19.90
CA SER A 163 -10.42 14.65 20.15
C SER A 163 -10.15 15.16 21.58
N SER A 164 -9.07 14.69 22.21
CA SER A 164 -8.71 14.97 23.61
C SER A 164 -7.75 16.15 23.80
N GLN A 165 -7.25 16.77 22.72
CA GLN A 165 -6.37 17.96 22.77
C GLN A 165 -6.89 19.16 21.98
N LEU A 166 -8.18 19.47 22.15
CA LEU A 166 -8.73 20.81 21.91
C LEU A 166 -9.19 21.41 23.24
N ASN A 167 -8.23 21.69 24.12
CA ASN A 167 -8.40 22.63 25.22
C ASN A 167 -7.04 23.22 25.61
N GLU A 168 -7.06 24.37 26.29
CA GLU A 168 -5.90 25.19 26.68
C GLU A 168 -5.23 26.01 25.55
N LEU A 169 -5.98 26.99 25.03
CA LEU A 169 -5.44 28.32 24.68
C LEU A 169 -6.53 29.41 24.74
N GLN A 170 -7.14 29.55 25.93
CA GLN A 170 -7.83 30.77 26.37
C GLN A 170 -7.51 31.02 27.85
N LEU A 171 -7.48 32.32 28.23
CA LEU A 171 -6.91 32.98 29.43
C LEU A 171 -5.49 33.54 29.16
N SER A 172 -5.14 34.79 29.50
CA SER A 172 -5.90 36.02 29.81
C SER A 172 -4.94 37.23 29.56
N ASP A 173 -5.27 38.51 29.52
CA ASP A 173 -6.46 39.37 29.73
C ASP A 173 -6.53 40.40 28.55
N GLY A 174 -7.36 41.44 28.41
CA GLY A 174 -8.31 42.17 29.27
C GLY A 174 -7.98 43.68 29.26
N ASP A 175 -8.94 44.54 28.90
CA ASP A 175 -8.75 45.96 28.56
C ASP A 175 -8.23 46.88 29.68
N LYS A 176 -7.48 47.92 29.28
CA LYS A 176 -7.65 49.33 29.73
C LYS A 176 -7.22 50.32 28.65
#